data_AF-A0A562GRJ8-F1
#
_entry.id   AF-A0A562GRJ8-F1
#
_cell.length_a   1.000
_cell.length_b   1.000
_cell.length_c   1.000
_cell.angle_alpha   90.00
_cell.angle_beta   90.00
_cell.angle_gamma   90.00
#
_symmetry.space_group_name_H-M   'P 1'
#
loop_
_entity.id
_entity.type
_entity.pdbx_description
1 polymer ?
#
loop_
_entity_poly.entity_id
_entity_poly.type
_entity_poly.pdbx_seq_one_letter_code
_entity_poly.pdbx_strand_id
1 'polypeptide(L)'
;MGIFRELRNECLIKELEHELNTDVLLFGFDGIVYFGNLQKVDDCRIAFLSPAIEADSNVEILSPGGEVVDVRFLNLDLWQIVAKATGVKTSPFDNSTTTAAVSQRTEASERQESHELICLLRRMIGDLVVITTLGGFIFQGTLGNVDDELAFISVDEIFGPATSSGISDSVVSTAVINLEAITSVSRSAECC
;
A
#
# COMPACT_ATOMS: atom_id res chain seq x y z
N MET A 1 -4.87 25.94 -3.46
CA MET A 1 -4.06 25.21 -4.47
C MET A 1 -3.92 23.79 -3.95
N GLY A 2 -4.73 22.86 -4.44
CA GLY A 2 -4.62 21.43 -4.14
C GLY A 2 -4.50 20.71 -5.47
N ILE A 3 -3.33 20.13 -5.75
CA ILE A 3 -3.03 19.50 -7.05
C ILE A 3 -3.17 17.97 -6.97
N PHE A 4 -3.49 17.42 -5.79
CA PHE A 4 -3.83 16.01 -5.64
C PHE A 4 -5.30 15.82 -5.99
N ARG A 5 -5.54 15.27 -7.19
CA ARG A 5 -6.84 14.73 -7.59
C ARG A 5 -7.09 13.48 -6.75
N GLU A 6 -8.29 13.38 -6.21
CA GLU A 6 -8.82 12.19 -5.54
C GLU A 6 -8.51 10.93 -6.37
N LEU A 7 -7.89 9.91 -5.77
CA LEU A 7 -7.69 8.59 -6.37
C LEU A 7 -9.02 7.84 -6.27
N ARG A 8 -9.88 8.04 -7.26
CA ARG A 8 -11.22 7.45 -7.27
C ARG A 8 -11.16 6.04 -7.85
N ASN A 9 -10.54 5.12 -7.13
CA ASN A 9 -10.45 3.73 -7.57
C ASN A 9 -11.55 2.87 -6.94
N GLU A 10 -12.69 2.81 -7.63
CA GLU A 10 -13.83 1.97 -7.21
C GLU A 10 -13.49 0.47 -7.20
N CYS A 11 -12.54 0.02 -8.03
CA CYS A 11 -12.14 -1.38 -8.10
C CYS A 11 -11.37 -1.80 -6.84
N LEU A 12 -10.42 -0.96 -6.38
CA LEU A 12 -9.71 -1.16 -5.12
C LEU A 12 -10.68 -1.18 -3.94
N ILE A 13 -11.70 -0.30 -3.98
CA ILE A 13 -12.72 -0.22 -2.93
C ILE A 13 -13.57 -1.49 -2.89
N LYS A 14 -14.00 -2.02 -4.04
CA LYS A 14 -14.72 -3.32 -4.12
C LYS A 14 -13.88 -4.46 -3.56
N GLU A 15 -12.59 -4.46 -3.87
CA GLU A 15 -11.65 -5.43 -3.32
C GLU A 15 -11.49 -5.31 -1.79
N LEU A 16 -11.64 -4.11 -1.22
CA LEU A 16 -11.70 -3.91 0.24
C LEU A 16 -13.03 -4.36 0.83
N GLU A 17 -14.15 -4.16 0.13
CA GLU A 17 -15.47 -4.66 0.54
C GLU A 17 -15.54 -6.19 0.58
N HIS A 18 -14.71 -6.88 -0.20
CA HIS A 18 -14.57 -8.34 -0.12
C HIS A 18 -13.74 -8.82 1.08
N GLU A 19 -12.96 -7.93 1.70
CA GLU A 19 -12.04 -8.22 2.80
C GLU A 19 -12.55 -7.70 4.16
N LEU A 20 -13.86 -7.50 4.30
CA LEU A 20 -14.47 -7.10 5.57
C LEU A 20 -14.19 -8.12 6.68
N ASN A 21 -13.95 -7.61 7.87
CA ASN A 21 -13.55 -8.31 9.10
C ASN A 21 -12.17 -8.96 9.05
N THR A 22 -11.28 -8.49 8.16
CA THR A 22 -9.89 -8.95 8.10
C THR A 22 -8.92 -7.83 8.45
N ASP A 23 -7.71 -8.21 8.88
CA ASP A 23 -6.65 -7.28 9.20
C ASP A 23 -5.98 -6.83 7.89
N VAL A 24 -5.94 -5.52 7.68
CA VAL A 24 -5.47 -4.90 6.43
C VAL A 24 -4.45 -3.82 6.73
N LEU A 25 -3.46 -3.69 5.84
CA LEU A 25 -2.62 -2.50 5.73
C LEU A 25 -3.09 -1.65 4.56
N LEU A 26 -3.28 -0.37 4.79
CA LEU A 26 -3.68 0.61 3.78
C LEU A 26 -2.58 1.66 3.66
N PHE A 27 -2.16 1.92 2.42
CA PHE A 27 -1.10 2.88 2.12
C PHE A 27 -1.73 4.13 1.50
N GLY A 28 -1.53 5.30 2.12
CA GLY A 28 -2.05 6.58 1.64
C GLY A 28 -1.06 7.33 0.75
N PHE A 29 -1.50 8.09 -0.25
CA PHE A 29 -0.60 8.87 -1.11
C PHE A 29 0.22 9.92 -0.35
N ASP A 30 -0.17 10.24 0.88
CA ASP A 30 0.52 11.12 1.82
C ASP A 30 1.75 10.47 2.48
N GLY A 31 1.97 9.17 2.23
CA GLY A 31 3.05 8.38 2.82
C GLY A 31 2.69 7.80 4.19
N ILE A 32 1.42 7.90 4.61
CA ILE A 32 0.93 7.31 5.86
C ILE A 32 0.52 5.85 5.60
N VAL A 33 0.84 4.97 6.54
CA VAL A 33 0.35 3.59 6.54
C VAL A 33 -0.60 3.38 7.70
N TYR A 34 -1.74 2.78 7.42
CA TYR A 34 -2.79 2.49 8.38
C TYR A 34 -2.92 0.99 8.53
N PHE A 35 -2.84 0.48 9.75
CA PHE A 35 -3.03 -0.93 10.06
C PHE A 35 -4.19 -1.12 11.03
N GLY A 36 -5.09 -2.04 10.71
CA GLY A 36 -6.18 -2.41 11.59
C GLY A 36 -7.15 -3.38 10.92
N ASN A 37 -8.20 -3.74 11.64
CA ASN A 37 -9.24 -4.60 11.13
C ASN A 37 -10.31 -3.80 10.38
N LEU A 38 -10.56 -4.14 9.12
CA LEU A 38 -11.55 -3.46 8.30
C LEU A 38 -12.97 -3.93 8.62
N GLN A 39 -13.74 -3.15 9.37
CA GLN A 39 -15.10 -3.54 9.78
C GLN A 39 -16.16 -3.20 8.74
N LYS A 40 -15.98 -2.04 8.08
CA LYS A 40 -17.01 -1.47 7.22
C LYS A 40 -16.40 -0.53 6.20
N VAL A 41 -17.01 -0.48 5.03
CA VAL A 41 -16.82 0.59 4.04
C VAL A 41 -18.16 1.26 3.81
N ASP A 42 -18.19 2.58 3.98
CA ASP A 42 -19.37 3.44 3.77
C ASP A 42 -19.21 4.28 2.50
N ASP A 43 -20.27 4.30 1.69
CA ASP A 43 -20.41 5.12 0.47
C ASP A 43 -19.23 5.02 -0.52
N CYS A 44 -18.60 3.85 -0.61
CA CYS A 44 -17.39 3.63 -1.41
C CYS A 44 -16.29 4.67 -1.14
N ARG A 45 -16.21 5.17 0.08
CA ARG A 45 -15.33 6.30 0.43
C ARG A 45 -14.75 6.19 1.81
N ILE A 46 -15.51 5.82 2.83
CA ILE A 46 -15.02 5.85 4.21
C ILE A 46 -14.84 4.42 4.70
N ALA A 47 -13.60 4.01 4.97
CA ALA A 47 -13.32 2.77 5.67
C ALA A 47 -13.30 2.99 7.18
N PHE A 48 -13.93 2.07 7.92
CA PHE A 48 -13.86 2.01 9.37
C PHE A 48 -12.89 0.90 9.78
N LEU A 49 -11.82 1.30 10.47
CA LEU A 49 -10.85 0.39 11.06
C LEU A 49 -11.10 0.28 12.57
N SER A 50 -11.14 -0.96 13.06
CA SER A 50 -11.14 -1.31 14.48
C SER A 50 -9.80 -1.97 14.86
N PRO A 51 -9.55 -2.20 16.16
CA PRO A 51 -8.35 -2.91 16.61
C PRO A 51 -8.17 -4.24 15.86
N ALA A 52 -6.92 -4.56 15.54
CA ALA A 52 -6.54 -5.75 14.79
C ALA A 52 -6.90 -7.02 15.56
N ILE A 53 -7.35 -8.07 14.85
CA ILE A 53 -7.78 -9.33 15.47
C ILE A 53 -6.58 -10.23 15.72
N GLU A 54 -5.68 -10.36 14.75
CA GLU A 54 -4.55 -11.29 14.82
C GLU A 54 -3.37 -10.71 15.61
N ALA A 55 -3.18 -9.40 15.56
CA ALA A 55 -2.09 -8.70 16.25
C ALA A 55 -2.40 -8.28 17.70
N ASP A 56 -3.66 -8.41 18.16
CA ASP A 56 -4.15 -7.91 19.47
C ASP A 56 -3.70 -6.48 19.77
N SER A 57 -3.64 -5.64 18.74
CA SER A 57 -3.20 -4.26 18.82
C SER A 57 -4.32 -3.29 18.41
N ASN A 58 -4.20 -2.04 18.85
CA ASN A 58 -5.11 -0.97 18.44
C ASN A 58 -4.93 -0.69 16.94
N VAL A 59 -5.71 0.23 16.37
CA VAL A 59 -5.42 0.70 15.00
C VAL A 59 -4.11 1.48 15.04
N GLU A 60 -3.13 1.05 14.25
CA GLU A 60 -1.79 1.65 14.23
C GLU A 60 -1.67 2.56 13.00
N ILE A 61 -1.19 3.78 13.21
CA ILE A 61 -0.94 4.76 12.16
C ILE A 61 0.55 5.05 12.10
N LEU A 62 1.21 4.63 11.04
CA LEU A 62 2.60 4.96 10.76
C LEU A 62 2.67 6.24 9.94
N SER A 63 3.18 7.30 10.56
CA SER A 63 3.42 8.57 9.88
C SER A 63 4.60 8.48 8.90
N PRO A 64 4.73 9.42 7.94
CA PRO A 64 5.86 9.48 7.02
C PRO A 64 7.16 9.90 7.73
N GLY A 65 7.10 10.21 9.02
CA GLY A 65 8.27 10.44 9.89
C GLY A 65 8.73 9.20 10.64
N GLY A 66 8.03 8.07 10.49
CA GLY A 66 8.32 6.84 11.22
C GLY A 66 7.72 6.77 12.63
N GLU A 67 6.92 7.75 13.02
CA GLU A 67 6.17 7.72 14.29
C GLU A 67 4.94 6.81 14.15
N VAL A 68 4.76 5.89 15.09
CA VAL A 68 3.60 5.01 15.19
C VAL A 68 2.63 5.57 16.23
N VAL A 69 1.37 5.77 15.84
CA VAL A 69 0.32 6.29 16.70
C VAL A 69 -0.81 5.27 16.80
N ASP A 70 -1.11 4.85 18.03
CA ASP A 70 -2.18 3.91 18.32
C ASP A 70 -3.50 4.64 18.58
N VAL A 71 -4.55 4.27 17.84
CA VAL A 71 -5.91 4.79 18.02
C VAL A 71 -6.92 3.65 18.16
N ARG A 72 -7.98 3.87 18.93
CA ARG A 72 -8.99 2.81 19.17
C ARG A 72 -9.84 2.51 17.93
N PHE A 73 -10.15 3.54 17.15
CA PHE A 73 -10.94 3.44 15.93
C PHE A 73 -10.47 4.52 14.96
N LEU A 74 -10.49 4.21 13.67
CA LEU A 74 -10.13 5.17 12.63
C LEU A 74 -11.15 5.14 11.49
N ASN A 75 -11.54 6.33 11.05
CA ASN A 75 -12.28 6.52 9.80
C ASN A 75 -11.29 7.06 8.76
N LEU A 76 -11.15 6.34 7.66
CA LEU A 76 -10.17 6.63 6.61
C LEU A 76 -10.88 6.94 5.30
N ASP A 77 -10.49 8.03 4.63
CA ASP A 77 -10.95 8.30 3.26
C ASP A 77 -10.19 7.39 2.29
N LEU A 78 -10.90 6.51 1.57
CA LEU A 78 -10.35 5.53 0.64
C LEU A 78 -9.84 6.17 -0.64
N TRP A 79 -10.27 7.40 -0.97
CA TRP A 79 -9.78 8.11 -2.15
C TRP A 79 -8.37 8.66 -2.00
N GLN A 80 -7.74 8.43 -0.85
CA GLN A 80 -6.34 8.72 -0.65
C GLN A 80 -5.46 7.46 -0.72
N ILE A 81 -6.04 6.27 -0.90
CA ILE A 81 -5.34 5.00 -0.78
C ILE A 81 -4.74 4.58 -2.12
N VAL A 82 -3.43 4.29 -2.10
CA VAL A 82 -2.63 3.90 -3.26
C VAL A 82 -2.46 2.39 -3.34
N ALA A 83 -2.55 1.68 -2.22
CA ALA A 83 -2.44 0.23 -2.18
C ALA A 83 -3.07 -0.32 -0.90
N LYS A 84 -3.40 -1.61 -0.93
CA LYS A 84 -3.73 -2.42 0.25
C LYS A 84 -2.81 -3.63 0.35
N ALA A 85 -2.60 -4.12 1.55
CA ALA A 85 -1.89 -5.36 1.84
C ALA A 85 -2.72 -6.21 2.81
N THR A 86 -2.75 -7.52 2.56
CA THR A 86 -3.55 -8.50 3.29
C THR A 86 -2.79 -9.77 3.62
N GLY A 87 -3.39 -10.60 4.48
CA GLY A 87 -2.74 -11.79 5.03
C GLY A 87 -1.68 -11.41 6.05
N VAL A 88 -2.04 -10.49 6.95
CA VAL A 88 -1.17 -10.00 8.02
C VAL A 88 -1.04 -11.05 9.10
N LYS A 89 0.15 -11.62 9.31
CA LYS A 89 0.39 -12.70 10.28
C LYS A 89 0.90 -12.20 11.64
N THR A 90 1.50 -11.01 11.66
CA THR A 90 2.15 -10.40 12.84
C THR A 90 1.99 -8.88 12.79
N SER A 91 2.07 -8.18 13.94
CA SER A 91 2.05 -6.71 13.96
C SER A 91 3.16 -6.15 13.06
N PRO A 92 2.83 -5.25 12.11
CA PRO A 92 3.80 -4.72 11.16
C PRO A 92 4.76 -3.69 11.77
N PHE A 93 4.45 -3.14 12.96
CA PHE A 93 5.20 -2.03 13.57
C PHE A 93 5.82 -2.38 14.93
N ASP A 94 6.15 -3.66 15.17
CA ASP A 94 6.77 -4.09 16.42
C ASP A 94 8.07 -3.32 16.70
N ASN A 95 8.09 -2.65 17.86
CA ASN A 95 9.06 -1.65 18.29
C ASN A 95 10.53 -2.08 18.14
N SER A 96 11.14 -1.83 16.98
CA SER A 96 12.58 -1.64 16.88
C SER A 96 12.87 -0.35 16.14
N THR A 97 13.09 0.68 16.96
CA THR A 97 13.88 1.88 16.72
C THR A 97 14.64 1.86 15.38
N THR A 98 14.51 2.93 14.57
CA THR A 98 15.57 3.96 14.44
C THR A 98 15.19 4.97 13.36
N THR A 99 15.10 6.23 13.78
CA THR A 99 15.09 7.45 12.95
C THR A 99 16.27 7.50 11.99
N ALA A 100 16.01 7.68 10.69
CA ALA A 100 16.95 8.28 9.75
C ALA A 100 16.21 8.98 8.61
N ALA A 101 16.64 10.21 8.33
CA ALA A 101 16.05 11.13 7.38
C ALA A 101 16.13 10.63 5.92
N VAL A 102 15.08 10.88 5.14
CA VAL A 102 15.04 10.55 3.71
C VAL A 102 14.80 11.79 2.83
N SER A 103 15.53 11.75 1.71
CA SER A 103 15.65 12.70 0.61
C SER A 103 14.33 13.07 -0.08
N GLN A 104 14.40 14.28 -0.66
CA GLN A 104 13.33 15.01 -1.33
C GLN A 104 12.81 14.37 -2.63
N ARG A 105 11.48 14.35 -2.72
CA ARG A 105 10.58 14.66 -3.85
C ARG A 105 11.09 14.45 -5.28
N THR A 106 10.34 13.65 -6.04
CA THR A 106 10.19 13.83 -7.49
C THR A 106 8.71 14.04 -7.80
N GLU A 107 8.40 15.10 -8.55
CA GLU A 107 7.04 15.55 -8.88
C GLU A 107 6.45 14.79 -10.07
N ALA A 108 5.14 14.56 -9.98
CA ALA A 108 4.29 13.80 -10.89
C ALA A 108 4.14 14.43 -12.30
N SER A 109 4.40 13.63 -13.33
CA SER A 109 4.02 13.85 -14.73
C SER A 109 3.26 12.63 -15.28
N GLU A 110 2.14 12.26 -14.64
CA GLU A 110 1.71 10.85 -14.60
C GLU A 110 0.65 10.38 -15.61
N ARG A 111 -0.04 11.27 -16.35
CA ARG A 111 -1.27 10.83 -17.05
C ARG A 111 -1.08 10.10 -18.38
N GLN A 112 0.05 10.26 -19.05
CA GLN A 112 0.33 9.53 -20.30
C GLN A 112 1.21 8.30 -20.05
N GLU A 113 2.03 8.35 -19.00
CA GLU A 113 3.01 7.33 -18.65
C GLU A 113 2.35 6.12 -17.96
N SER A 114 1.25 6.32 -17.22
CA SER A 114 0.57 5.24 -16.51
C SER A 114 0.07 4.11 -17.43
N HIS A 115 -0.52 4.42 -18.59
CA HIS A 115 -1.00 3.39 -19.52
C HIS A 115 0.13 2.57 -20.14
N GLU A 116 1.28 3.18 -20.43
CA GLU A 116 2.45 2.46 -20.95
C GLU A 116 3.05 1.57 -19.87
N LEU A 117 3.12 2.05 -18.62
CA LEU A 117 3.54 1.26 -17.45
C LEU A 117 2.61 0.08 -17.18
N ILE A 118 1.28 0.26 -17.30
CA ILE A 118 0.30 -0.84 -17.17
C ILE A 118 0.52 -1.88 -18.28
N CYS A 119 0.77 -1.45 -19.52
CA CYS A 119 1.06 -2.36 -20.62
C CYS A 119 2.36 -3.14 -20.40
N LEU A 120 3.38 -2.51 -19.82
CA LEU A 120 4.62 -3.18 -19.43
C LEU A 120 4.38 -4.19 -18.32
N LEU A 121 3.64 -3.82 -17.26
CA LEU A 121 3.29 -4.71 -16.15
C LEU A 121 2.58 -5.97 -16.62
N ARG A 122 1.63 -5.85 -17.56
CA ARG A 122 0.95 -7.02 -18.15
C ARG A 122 1.90 -8.01 -18.81
N ARG A 123 3.07 -7.58 -19.27
CA ARG A 123 4.11 -8.45 -19.85
C ARG A 123 5.07 -9.04 -18.82
N MET A 124 4.98 -8.59 -17.57
CA MET A 124 5.81 -9.02 -16.44
C MET A 124 5.03 -9.92 -15.48
N ILE A 125 3.85 -10.43 -15.87
CA ILE A 125 3.08 -11.37 -15.07
C ILE A 125 3.89 -12.65 -14.88
N GLY A 126 4.10 -13.04 -13.63
CA GLY A 126 4.96 -14.15 -13.22
C GLY A 126 6.42 -13.76 -12.95
N ASP A 127 6.83 -12.53 -13.27
CA ASP A 127 8.18 -12.02 -12.96
C ASP A 127 8.22 -11.37 -11.57
N LEU A 128 9.42 -11.30 -11.00
CA LEU A 128 9.74 -10.44 -9.87
C LEU A 128 9.77 -8.97 -10.31
N VAL A 129 8.89 -8.17 -9.74
CA VAL A 129 8.73 -6.75 -10.06
C VAL A 129 8.97 -5.88 -8.83
N VAL A 130 9.45 -4.68 -9.09
CA VAL A 130 9.52 -3.60 -8.11
C VAL A 130 8.63 -2.48 -8.63
N ILE A 131 7.57 -2.18 -7.89
CA ILE A 131 6.58 -1.15 -8.20
C ILE A 131 6.75 -0.01 -7.22
N THR A 132 6.87 1.21 -7.74
CA THR A 132 6.89 2.42 -6.92
C THR A 132 5.59 3.19 -7.11
N THR A 133 5.07 3.76 -6.03
CA THR A 133 3.79 4.47 -6.02
C THR A 133 3.92 5.87 -5.42
N LEU A 134 2.89 6.68 -5.66
CA LEU A 134 2.63 7.93 -4.94
C LEU A 134 2.65 7.68 -3.43
N GLY A 135 3.21 8.61 -2.67
CA GLY A 135 3.50 8.42 -1.24
C GLY A 135 4.87 7.81 -0.96
N GLY A 136 5.60 7.39 -2.00
CA GLY A 136 6.97 6.90 -1.86
C GLY A 136 7.08 5.46 -1.39
N PHE A 137 6.01 4.66 -1.58
CA PHE A 137 6.06 3.24 -1.28
C PHE A 137 6.68 2.46 -2.42
N ILE A 138 7.50 1.49 -2.06
CA ILE A 138 8.15 0.55 -2.97
C ILE A 138 7.63 -0.85 -2.61
N PHE A 139 6.98 -1.50 -3.56
CA PHE A 139 6.49 -2.86 -3.43
C PHE A 139 7.35 -3.79 -4.26
N GLN A 140 7.99 -4.75 -3.61
CA GLN A 140 8.75 -5.81 -4.25
C GLN A 140 8.03 -7.14 -4.10
N GLY A 141 7.89 -7.87 -5.20
CA GLY A 141 7.20 -9.15 -5.17
C GLY A 141 7.01 -9.79 -6.53
N THR A 142 6.35 -10.94 -6.54
CA THR A 142 5.96 -11.62 -7.78
C THR A 142 4.63 -11.08 -8.29
N LEU A 143 4.59 -10.63 -9.54
CA LEU A 143 3.36 -10.12 -10.15
C LEU A 143 2.41 -11.27 -10.51
N GLY A 144 1.29 -11.37 -9.81
CA GLY A 144 0.30 -12.42 -10.04
C GLY A 144 -0.68 -12.08 -11.16
N ASN A 145 -1.28 -10.89 -11.10
CA ASN A 145 -2.27 -10.46 -12.08
C ASN A 145 -2.30 -8.92 -12.22
N VAL A 146 -2.76 -8.44 -13.38
CA VAL A 146 -2.99 -7.02 -13.65
C VAL A 146 -4.36 -6.88 -14.30
N ASP A 147 -5.35 -6.45 -13.52
CA ASP A 147 -6.73 -6.32 -13.97
C ASP A 147 -7.39 -5.06 -13.39
N ASP A 148 -8.34 -4.47 -14.10
CA ASP A 148 -9.11 -3.28 -13.67
C ASP A 148 -8.26 -2.14 -13.08
N GLU A 149 -7.09 -1.87 -13.67
CA GLU A 149 -6.12 -0.86 -13.20
C GLU A 149 -5.57 -1.14 -11.79
N LEU A 150 -5.60 -2.41 -11.38
CA LEU A 150 -4.98 -2.94 -10.17
C LEU A 150 -3.87 -3.93 -10.52
N ALA A 151 -2.80 -3.91 -9.75
CA ALA A 151 -1.79 -4.97 -9.77
C ALA A 151 -1.89 -5.80 -8.50
N PHE A 152 -2.01 -7.11 -8.69
CA PHE A 152 -1.99 -8.11 -7.62
C PHE A 152 -0.57 -8.67 -7.54
N ILE A 153 0.06 -8.49 -6.39
CA ILE A 153 1.42 -8.97 -6.14
C ILE A 153 1.44 -9.89 -4.92
N SER A 154 2.22 -10.96 -5.00
CA SER A 154 2.67 -11.70 -3.84
C SER A 154 3.88 -10.96 -3.29
N VAL A 155 3.77 -10.49 -2.05
CA VAL A 155 4.73 -9.56 -1.44
C VAL A 155 5.96 -10.32 -0.97
N ASP A 156 7.13 -9.86 -1.38
CA ASP A 156 8.39 -10.24 -0.76
C ASP A 156 8.77 -9.21 0.31
N GLU A 157 8.83 -7.93 -0.07
CA GLU A 157 9.16 -6.81 0.81
C GLU A 157 8.42 -5.53 0.38
N ILE A 158 7.93 -4.74 1.35
CA ILE A 158 7.32 -3.41 1.13
C ILE A 158 8.12 -2.37 1.90
N PHE A 159 8.59 -1.33 1.22
CA PHE A 159 9.29 -0.22 1.85
C PHE A 159 8.40 1.02 1.90
N GLY A 160 8.35 1.65 3.06
CA GLY A 160 7.73 2.97 3.25
C GLY A 160 8.75 4.10 3.12
N PRO A 161 8.29 5.34 2.91
CA PRO A 161 9.16 6.52 2.77
C PRO A 161 10.02 6.82 4.02
N ALA A 162 9.64 6.27 5.17
CA ALA A 162 10.21 6.58 6.48
C ALA A 162 10.87 5.39 7.19
N THR A 163 10.76 4.19 6.62
CA THR A 163 11.17 2.95 7.29
C THR A 163 12.40 2.36 6.61
N SER A 164 13.46 2.15 7.40
CA SER A 164 14.66 1.44 6.93
C SER A 164 14.49 -0.07 6.91
N SER A 165 13.48 -0.59 7.60
CA SER A 165 13.04 -1.99 7.53
C SER A 165 11.83 -2.09 6.61
N GLY A 166 11.91 -3.00 5.63
CA GLY A 166 10.76 -3.38 4.82
C GLY A 166 9.79 -4.28 5.61
N ILE A 167 8.51 -4.20 5.28
CA ILE A 167 7.49 -5.17 5.70
C ILE A 167 7.66 -6.41 4.82
N SER A 168 8.17 -7.50 5.39
CA SER A 168 8.49 -8.73 4.65
C SER A 168 7.28 -9.67 4.47
N ASP A 169 7.45 -10.68 3.63
CA ASP A 169 6.54 -11.82 3.37
C ASP A 169 6.06 -12.57 4.63
N SER A 170 6.88 -12.54 5.67
CA SER A 170 6.57 -13.09 6.99
C SER A 170 5.46 -12.32 7.70
N VAL A 171 5.29 -11.04 7.37
CA VAL A 171 4.29 -10.13 7.94
C VAL A 171 3.06 -10.07 7.04
N VAL A 172 3.23 -9.88 5.73
CA VAL A 172 2.14 -9.70 4.75
C VAL A 172 2.28 -10.70 3.61
N SER A 173 1.18 -11.28 3.16
CA SER A 173 1.23 -12.29 2.08
C SER A 173 0.98 -11.71 0.69
N THR A 174 0.04 -10.77 0.57
CA THR A 174 -0.41 -10.23 -0.71
C THR A 174 -0.63 -8.73 -0.65
N ALA A 175 -0.39 -8.04 -1.75
CA ALA A 175 -0.76 -6.63 -1.89
C ALA A 175 -1.45 -6.37 -3.22
N VAL A 176 -2.37 -5.41 -3.19
CA VAL A 176 -3.11 -4.90 -4.35
C VAL A 176 -2.80 -3.42 -4.48
N ILE A 177 -2.24 -3.04 -5.61
CA ILE A 177 -1.73 -1.69 -5.87
C ILE A 177 -2.63 -1.01 -6.89
N ASN A 178 -3.03 0.23 -6.60
CA ASN A 178 -3.72 1.09 -7.55
C ASN A 178 -2.73 1.59 -8.61
N LEU A 179 -2.93 1.18 -9.87
CA LEU A 179 -2.05 1.59 -10.97
C LEU A 179 -2.24 3.04 -11.40
N GLU A 180 -3.30 3.72 -10.95
CA GLU A 180 -3.40 5.18 -11.10
C GLU A 180 -2.33 5.92 -10.28
N ALA A 181 -1.87 5.31 -9.19
CA ALA A 181 -0.87 5.86 -8.29
C ALA A 181 0.56 5.39 -8.63
N ILE A 182 0.77 4.74 -9.78
CA ILE A 182 2.06 4.18 -10.14
C ILE A 182 3.03 5.26 -10.66
N THR A 183 4.24 5.28 -10.12
CA THR A 183 5.28 6.23 -10.53
C THR A 183 6.35 5.57 -11.40
N SER A 184 6.69 4.32 -11.13
CA SER A 184 7.64 3.56 -11.94
C SER A 184 7.54 2.05 -11.67
N VAL A 185 7.99 1.27 -12.65
CA VAL A 185 8.07 -0.18 -12.56
C VAL A 185 9.40 -0.64 -13.11
N SER A 186 10.05 -1.56 -12.41
CA SER A 186 11.22 -2.29 -12.90
C SER A 186 11.08 -3.78 -12.64
N ARG A 187 11.77 -4.59 -13.45
CA ARG A 187 12.02 -5.98 -13.10
C ARG A 187 13.09 -6.01 -12.03
N SER A 188 12.88 -6.80 -10.99
CA SER A 188 13.98 -7.12 -10.08
C SER A 188 14.96 -7.98 -10.86
N ALA A 189 16.16 -7.45 -11.11
CA ALA A 189 17.22 -8.24 -11.67
C ALA A 189 17.72 -9.16 -10.55
N GLU A 190 17.41 -10.46 -10.64
CA GLU A 190 18.24 -11.46 -9.98
C GLU A 190 19.65 -11.28 -10.53
N CYS A 191 20.54 -10.66 -9.74
CA CYS A 191 21.96 -10.62 -10.05
C CYS A 191 22.44 -12.08 -10.15
N CYS A 192 22.61 -12.56 -11.38
CA CYS A 192 23.46 -13.71 -11.70
C CYS A 192 24.94 -13.31 -11.61
#